data_AF-A0A1M4LBA5-F1
#
_entry.id   AF-A0A1M4LBA5-F1
#
_cell.length_a   1.000
_cell.length_b   1.000
_cell.length_c   1.000
_cell.angle_alpha   90.00
_cell.angle_beta   90.00
_cell.angle_gamma   90.00
#
_symmetry.space_group_name_H-M   'P 1'
#
loop_
_entity.id
_entity.type
_entity.pdbx_description
1 polymer ?
#
loop_
_entity_poly.entity_id
_entity_poly.type
_entity_poly.pdbx_seq_one_letter_code
_entity_poly.pdbx_strand_id
1 'polypeptide(L)'
;MRTLGFFTGLALILATTNANSAQPMISVDGDALIGPNYKSYVWGWAFSDSPVTVRVLLNGTVIAEGAPFNPRQDLKAVHPSAPLNSGFEFIINPLTLPSSSGQLLVEAVDQEGNRVVTEGPKLEGRLPLGLSASSSTVSNGNSFEIWSEQALSPLTLSLTRLDNTPIEATIEPVGESTLENFADNHGLPIDKPLGATKGTIAKVIIGKNAVSEPTGTKFSNSDGHSFVGPTVLNAPSNSSFACSTGEPMRIFFPSNIELLRKGLPILENAKQAASHSNCVDIGVRARVEFLRTTFGAKEDFKFDPDFPENRRISSDGRAMTGGALNEVLNYAKDHNTSLLVTLDGGV
;
A
#
# COMPACT_ATOMS: atom_id res chain seq x y z
N MET A 1 -0.66 17.30 32.39
CA MET A 1 -0.51 15.85 32.16
C MET A 1 -1.70 15.38 31.37
N ARG A 2 -1.52 15.10 30.06
CA ARG A 2 -2.53 14.48 29.22
C ARG A 2 -1.96 13.14 28.75
N THR A 3 -2.62 12.07 29.14
CA THR A 3 -2.30 10.69 28.82
C THR A 3 -2.70 10.43 27.37
N LEU A 4 -1.74 10.05 26.51
CA LEU A 4 -2.02 9.49 25.19
C LEU A 4 -2.47 8.03 25.37
N GLY A 5 -3.67 7.71 24.88
CA GLY A 5 -4.12 6.34 24.72
C GLY A 5 -3.50 5.74 23.46
N PHE A 6 -2.61 4.76 23.63
CA PHE A 6 -2.21 3.86 22.56
C PHE A 6 -3.28 2.77 22.39
N PHE A 7 -3.88 2.69 21.21
CA PHE A 7 -4.65 1.52 20.79
C PHE A 7 -3.68 0.47 20.24
N THR A 8 -3.29 -0.48 21.07
CA THR A 8 -2.74 -1.77 20.62
C THR A 8 -3.80 -2.82 20.88
N GLY A 9 -4.53 -3.21 19.84
CA GLY A 9 -5.43 -4.36 19.85
C GLY A 9 -4.62 -5.65 19.82
N LEU A 10 -3.97 -6.01 20.92
CA LEU A 10 -3.45 -7.36 21.11
C LEU A 10 -4.66 -8.23 21.49
N ALA A 11 -5.24 -8.94 20.52
CA ALA A 11 -6.25 -9.94 20.81
C ALA A 11 -5.58 -11.10 21.57
N LEU A 12 -5.69 -11.08 22.91
CA LEU A 12 -5.26 -12.18 23.76
C LEU A 12 -6.24 -13.35 23.57
N ILE A 13 -5.98 -14.20 22.59
CA ILE A 13 -6.69 -15.47 22.43
C ILE A 13 -6.18 -16.42 23.52
N LEU A 14 -6.97 -16.60 24.58
CA LEU A 14 -6.75 -17.65 25.58
C LEU A 14 -6.98 -19.02 24.92
N ALA A 15 -5.93 -19.58 24.33
CA ALA A 15 -5.95 -20.94 23.81
C ALA A 15 -6.00 -21.94 24.97
N THR A 16 -7.07 -22.73 25.04
CA THR A 16 -7.14 -23.87 25.95
C THR A 16 -6.17 -24.94 25.45
N THR A 17 -5.26 -25.42 26.31
CA THR A 17 -4.10 -26.25 25.93
C THR A 17 -4.43 -27.71 25.59
N ASN A 18 -5.70 -28.06 25.41
CA ASN A 18 -6.15 -29.41 25.07
C ASN A 18 -7.04 -29.38 23.82
N ALA A 19 -6.51 -28.86 22.71
CA ALA A 19 -7.16 -28.96 21.42
C ALA A 19 -6.62 -30.20 20.69
N ASN A 20 -7.24 -31.36 20.93
CA ASN A 20 -7.33 -32.38 19.88
C ASN A 20 -8.29 -31.82 18.83
N SER A 21 -7.84 -30.86 18.03
CA SER A 21 -8.73 -30.19 17.08
C SER A 21 -8.86 -31.08 15.85
N ALA A 22 -9.86 -31.95 15.87
CA ALA A 22 -10.39 -32.59 14.66
C ALA A 22 -10.94 -31.58 13.62
N GLN A 23 -10.72 -30.27 13.84
CA GLN A 23 -11.15 -29.18 12.97
C GLN A 23 -9.94 -28.27 12.71
N PRO A 24 -9.87 -27.65 11.52
CA PRO A 24 -8.83 -26.69 11.22
C PRO A 24 -8.93 -25.45 12.11
N MET A 25 -7.78 -24.86 12.44
CA MET A 25 -7.67 -23.58 13.12
C MET A 25 -7.28 -22.51 12.10
N ILE A 26 -7.82 -21.30 12.25
CA ILE A 26 -7.50 -20.16 11.38
C ILE A 26 -7.55 -18.84 12.14
N SER A 27 -6.68 -17.90 11.77
CA SER A 27 -6.77 -16.50 12.17
C SER A 27 -6.34 -15.57 11.04
N VAL A 28 -6.86 -14.35 11.07
CA VAL A 28 -6.50 -13.24 10.17
C VAL A 28 -5.71 -12.25 11.00
N ASP A 29 -4.44 -12.03 10.66
CA ASP A 29 -3.54 -11.20 11.47
C ASP A 29 -3.62 -9.71 11.13
N GLY A 30 -4.12 -9.38 9.94
CA GLY A 30 -4.33 -8.00 9.54
C GLY A 30 -4.90 -7.86 8.14
N ASP A 31 -5.30 -6.62 7.85
CA ASP A 31 -5.85 -6.18 6.59
C ASP A 31 -5.16 -4.91 6.10
N ALA A 32 -4.77 -4.92 4.83
CA ALA A 32 -4.39 -3.70 4.13
C ALA A 32 -5.36 -3.54 2.98
N LEU A 33 -6.43 -2.79 3.20
CA LEU A 33 -7.49 -2.59 2.20
C LEU A 33 -6.98 -1.88 0.95
N ILE A 34 -5.91 -1.08 1.04
CA ILE A 34 -5.26 -0.44 -0.12
C ILE A 34 -3.76 -0.31 0.14
N GLY A 35 -2.96 -1.26 -0.34
CA GLY A 35 -1.51 -1.12 -0.43
C GLY A 35 -1.10 -0.22 -1.60
N PRO A 36 0.18 0.20 -1.67
CA PRO A 36 0.71 0.89 -2.86
C PRO A 36 0.43 0.05 -4.11
N ASN A 37 -0.04 0.69 -5.18
CA ASN A 37 -0.52 0.08 -6.44
C ASN A 37 -1.90 -0.62 -6.37
N TYR A 38 -2.79 -0.18 -5.47
CA TYR A 38 -4.18 -0.67 -5.41
C TYR A 38 -4.30 -2.18 -5.15
N LYS A 39 -3.32 -2.78 -4.46
CA LYS A 39 -3.37 -4.19 -4.06
C LYS A 39 -3.90 -4.28 -2.64
N SER A 40 -4.98 -5.03 -2.44
CA SER A 40 -5.44 -5.36 -1.09
C SER A 40 -4.81 -6.68 -0.66
N TYR A 41 -4.42 -6.79 0.60
CA TYR A 41 -3.81 -8.01 1.13
C TYR A 41 -4.69 -8.56 2.25
N VAL A 42 -4.86 -9.87 2.26
CA VAL A 42 -5.44 -10.63 3.37
C VAL A 42 -4.43 -11.69 3.76
N TRP A 43 -3.94 -11.61 5.00
CA TRP A 43 -2.92 -12.53 5.50
C TRP A 43 -3.26 -13.02 6.91
N GLY A 44 -2.67 -14.14 7.26
CA GLY A 44 -2.91 -14.80 8.54
C GLY A 44 -2.24 -16.15 8.61
N TRP A 45 -2.86 -17.06 9.34
CA TRP A 45 -2.41 -18.45 9.45
C TRP A 45 -3.57 -19.42 9.52
N ALA A 46 -3.36 -20.63 9.02
CA ALA A 46 -4.28 -21.74 9.15
C ALA A 46 -3.52 -23.07 9.26
N PHE A 47 -3.98 -24.00 10.10
CA PHE A 47 -3.43 -25.34 10.19
C PHE A 47 -4.46 -26.35 10.73
N SER A 48 -4.22 -27.63 10.45
CA SER A 48 -4.87 -28.78 11.10
C SER A 48 -3.89 -29.95 11.14
N ASP A 49 -4.32 -31.11 11.64
CA ASP A 49 -3.53 -32.34 11.60
C ASP A 49 -3.40 -32.93 10.17
N SER A 50 -4.21 -32.42 9.23
CA SER A 50 -4.20 -32.77 7.80
C SER A 50 -3.89 -31.52 6.95
N PRO A 51 -3.52 -31.66 5.67
CA PRO A 51 -3.30 -30.51 4.80
C PRO A 51 -4.53 -29.57 4.71
N VAL A 52 -4.30 -28.28 4.83
CA VAL A 52 -5.35 -27.24 4.82
C VAL A 52 -5.32 -26.44 3.52
N THR A 53 -6.50 -26.14 2.99
CA THR A 53 -6.73 -25.13 1.95
C THR A 53 -7.40 -23.92 2.58
N VAL A 54 -6.89 -22.73 2.28
CA VAL A 54 -7.50 -21.46 2.70
C VAL A 54 -8.22 -20.83 1.51
N ARG A 55 -9.45 -20.38 1.75
CA ARG A 55 -10.28 -19.66 0.80
C ARG A 55 -10.65 -18.31 1.35
N VAL A 56 -10.59 -17.28 0.51
CA VAL A 56 -11.17 -15.97 0.79
C VAL A 56 -12.46 -15.86 0.02
N LEU A 57 -13.55 -15.55 0.72
CA LEU A 57 -14.88 -15.43 0.16
C LEU A 57 -15.39 -14.00 0.28
N LEU A 58 -16.08 -13.54 -0.76
CA LEU A 58 -16.89 -12.32 -0.75
C LEU A 58 -18.31 -12.69 -1.16
N ASN A 59 -19.28 -12.42 -0.29
CA ASN A 59 -20.69 -12.75 -0.53
C ASN A 59 -20.90 -14.22 -0.94
N GLY A 60 -20.16 -15.14 -0.32
CA GLY A 60 -20.20 -16.58 -0.59
C GLY A 60 -19.46 -17.04 -1.85
N THR A 61 -18.88 -16.12 -2.63
CA THR A 61 -18.06 -16.46 -3.81
C THR A 61 -16.59 -16.53 -3.42
N VAL A 62 -15.90 -17.62 -3.78
CA VAL A 62 -14.44 -17.74 -3.58
C VAL A 62 -13.71 -16.80 -4.53
N ILE A 63 -12.99 -15.83 -3.98
CA ILE A 63 -12.22 -14.83 -4.74
C ILE A 63 -10.71 -15.09 -4.72
N ALA A 64 -10.23 -15.90 -3.78
CA ALA A 64 -8.86 -16.40 -3.71
C ALA A 64 -8.84 -17.75 -3.00
N GLU A 65 -7.94 -18.65 -3.41
CA GLU A 65 -7.75 -19.96 -2.79
C GLU A 65 -6.28 -20.38 -2.86
N GLY A 66 -5.78 -21.04 -1.83
CA GLY A 66 -4.43 -21.60 -1.83
C GLY A 66 -4.08 -22.34 -0.53
N ALA A 67 -3.02 -23.13 -0.57
CA ALA A 67 -2.46 -23.74 0.62
C ALA A 67 -1.64 -22.70 1.42
N PRO A 68 -1.62 -22.74 2.76
CA PRO A 68 -0.64 -22.01 3.55
C PRO A 68 0.78 -22.44 3.16
N PHE A 69 1.68 -21.47 2.97
CA PHE A 69 3.07 -21.72 2.60
C PHE A 69 4.07 -20.80 3.30
N ASN A 70 3.61 -19.71 3.91
CA ASN A 70 4.49 -18.75 4.57
C ASN A 70 4.95 -19.29 5.94
N PRO A 71 6.25 -19.18 6.29
CA PRO A 71 6.76 -19.66 7.57
C PRO A 71 6.25 -18.81 8.75
N ARG A 72 5.80 -19.49 9.82
CA ARG A 72 5.25 -18.91 11.05
C ARG A 72 5.87 -19.54 12.30
N GLN A 73 7.11 -19.14 12.59
CA GLN A 73 7.82 -19.60 13.78
C GLN A 73 7.15 -19.17 15.08
N ASP A 74 6.55 -17.98 15.09
CA ASP A 74 5.73 -17.46 16.17
C ASP A 74 4.55 -18.39 16.49
N LEU A 75 3.86 -18.86 15.46
CA LEU A 75 2.76 -19.82 15.63
C LEU A 75 3.26 -21.17 16.12
N LYS A 76 4.36 -21.68 15.54
CA LYS A 76 4.96 -22.96 15.94
C LYS A 76 5.38 -22.98 17.41
N ALA A 77 5.83 -21.84 17.94
CA ALA A 77 6.22 -21.70 19.34
C ALA A 77 5.03 -21.82 20.30
N VAL A 78 3.86 -21.33 19.90
CA VAL A 78 2.62 -21.38 20.71
C VAL A 78 1.83 -22.67 20.46
N HIS A 79 1.85 -23.19 19.23
CA HIS A 79 1.17 -24.40 18.79
C HIS A 79 2.19 -25.39 18.21
N PRO A 80 2.82 -26.25 19.04
CA PRO A 80 3.86 -27.19 18.59
C PRO A 80 3.41 -28.18 17.50
N SER A 81 2.10 -28.45 17.36
CA SER A 81 1.55 -29.29 16.29
C SER A 81 1.45 -28.57 14.94
N ALA A 82 1.36 -27.24 14.91
CA ALA A 82 1.22 -26.47 13.67
C ALA A 82 2.43 -26.70 12.75
N PRO A 83 2.26 -26.87 11.42
CA PRO A 83 3.37 -26.86 10.48
C PRO A 83 4.13 -25.52 10.51
N LEU A 84 5.42 -25.53 10.17
CA LEU A 84 6.19 -24.27 10.05
C LEU A 84 5.55 -23.36 8.99
N ASN A 85 5.05 -23.91 7.90
CA ASN A 85 4.50 -23.17 6.76
C ASN A 85 2.99 -22.94 6.88
N SER A 86 2.51 -22.55 8.06
CA SER A 86 1.07 -22.35 8.33
C SER A 86 0.56 -20.96 7.96
N GLY A 87 1.42 -20.05 7.50
CA GLY A 87 1.03 -18.70 7.11
C GLY A 87 0.44 -18.67 5.70
N PHE A 88 -0.53 -17.79 5.48
CA PHE A 88 -1.07 -17.50 4.15
C PHE A 88 -1.06 -15.99 3.89
N GLU A 89 -1.01 -15.63 2.61
CA GLU A 89 -1.15 -14.26 2.13
C GLU A 89 -1.81 -14.31 0.75
N PHE A 90 -2.92 -13.58 0.60
CA PHE A 90 -3.62 -13.44 -0.67
C PHE A 90 -3.60 -11.98 -1.11
N ILE A 91 -3.18 -11.78 -2.35
CA ILE A 91 -3.32 -10.49 -3.04
C ILE A 91 -4.70 -10.47 -3.67
N ILE A 92 -5.60 -9.67 -3.10
CA ILE A 92 -6.92 -9.42 -3.65
C ILE A 92 -6.78 -8.23 -4.57
N ASN A 93 -7.07 -8.45 -5.86
CA ASN A 93 -7.17 -7.37 -6.81
C ASN A 93 -8.57 -6.73 -6.68
N PRO A 94 -8.68 -5.49 -6.19
CA PRO A 94 -9.98 -4.83 -6.04
C PRO A 94 -10.74 -4.74 -7.36
N LEU A 95 -9.99 -4.70 -8.46
CA LEU A 95 -10.50 -4.60 -9.82
C LEU A 95 -11.23 -5.86 -10.28
N THR A 96 -10.92 -7.03 -9.71
CA THR A 96 -11.61 -8.30 -10.06
C THR A 96 -12.79 -8.60 -9.14
N LEU A 97 -13.00 -7.79 -8.09
CA LEU A 97 -14.09 -8.00 -7.15
C LEU A 97 -15.45 -7.62 -7.76
N PRO A 98 -16.53 -8.28 -7.34
CA PRO A 98 -17.88 -7.77 -7.50
C PRO A 98 -18.01 -6.32 -7.01
N SER A 99 -18.89 -5.55 -7.64
CA SER A 99 -19.15 -4.15 -7.27
C SER A 99 -19.84 -3.97 -5.92
N SER A 100 -20.40 -5.04 -5.35
CA SER A 100 -21.04 -5.00 -4.04
C SER A 100 -20.01 -4.93 -2.90
N SER A 101 -20.27 -4.05 -1.94
CA SER A 101 -19.59 -4.10 -0.65
C SER A 101 -19.95 -5.37 0.09
N GLY A 102 -19.01 -5.92 0.86
CA GLY A 102 -19.26 -7.12 1.62
C GLY A 102 -18.20 -7.39 2.67
N GLN A 103 -18.59 -8.18 3.65
CA GLN A 103 -17.67 -8.73 4.63
C GLN A 103 -16.84 -9.83 3.94
N LEU A 104 -15.51 -9.73 3.96
CA LEU A 104 -14.70 -10.88 3.59
C LEU A 104 -14.82 -11.94 4.68
N LEU A 105 -14.90 -13.18 4.23
CA LEU A 105 -14.80 -14.36 5.08
C LEU A 105 -13.55 -15.12 4.67
N VAL A 106 -12.84 -15.67 5.65
CA VAL A 106 -11.71 -16.56 5.38
C VAL A 106 -12.08 -17.94 5.92
N GLU A 107 -12.13 -18.91 5.01
CA GLU A 107 -12.47 -20.31 5.29
C GLU A 107 -11.19 -21.16 5.24
N ALA A 108 -10.91 -21.93 6.29
CA ALA A 108 -9.96 -23.03 6.26
C ALA A 108 -10.71 -24.36 6.10
N VAL A 109 -10.25 -25.19 5.16
CA VAL A 109 -10.82 -26.52 4.89
C VAL A 109 -9.71 -27.56 4.92
N ASP A 110 -9.85 -28.60 5.73
CA ASP A 110 -8.91 -29.74 5.74
C ASP A 110 -9.27 -30.81 4.69
N GLN A 111 -8.46 -31.86 4.58
CA GLN A 111 -8.68 -32.94 3.61
C GLN A 111 -9.91 -33.79 3.89
N GLU A 112 -10.33 -33.85 5.15
CA GLU A 112 -11.52 -34.56 5.62
C GLU A 112 -12.81 -33.76 5.35
N GLY A 113 -12.67 -32.50 4.94
CA GLY A 113 -13.77 -31.61 4.58
C GLY A 113 -14.35 -30.86 5.78
N ASN A 114 -13.68 -30.87 6.94
CA ASN A 114 -14.02 -30.01 8.06
C ASN A 114 -13.69 -28.55 7.72
N ARG A 115 -14.52 -27.63 8.18
CA ARG A 115 -14.49 -26.22 7.79
C ARG A 115 -14.55 -25.33 9.02
N VAL A 116 -13.72 -24.29 9.02
CA VAL A 116 -13.82 -23.18 9.98
C VAL A 116 -13.77 -21.87 9.20
N VAL A 117 -14.68 -20.96 9.54
CA VAL A 117 -14.82 -19.65 8.90
C VAL A 117 -14.56 -18.58 9.95
N THR A 118 -13.74 -17.59 9.59
CA THR A 118 -13.53 -16.39 10.39
C THR A 118 -13.83 -15.14 9.56
N GLU A 119 -14.14 -14.04 10.24
CA GLU A 119 -14.31 -12.75 9.59
C GLU A 119 -12.94 -12.21 9.16
N GLY A 120 -12.86 -11.80 7.89
CA GLY A 120 -11.75 -11.01 7.36
C GLY A 120 -12.03 -9.51 7.45
N PRO A 121 -11.36 -8.68 6.65
CA PRO A 121 -11.71 -7.27 6.57
C PRO A 121 -13.01 -7.02 5.82
N LYS A 122 -13.71 -5.96 6.21
CA LYS A 122 -14.85 -5.47 5.44
C LYS A 122 -14.31 -4.83 4.17
N LEU A 123 -14.68 -5.39 3.02
CA LEU A 123 -14.50 -4.70 1.75
C LEU A 123 -15.64 -3.72 1.57
N GLU A 124 -15.29 -2.45 1.55
CA GLU A 124 -16.07 -1.51 0.76
C GLU A 124 -15.96 -2.01 -0.69
N GLY A 125 -17.10 -2.29 -1.35
CA GLY A 125 -17.15 -2.96 -2.65
C GLY A 125 -16.37 -2.18 -3.70
N ARG A 126 -16.21 -2.67 -4.95
CA ARG A 126 -15.47 -1.93 -5.99
C ARG A 126 -15.79 -0.45 -5.83
N LEU A 127 -14.82 0.31 -5.33
CA LEU A 127 -14.91 1.76 -5.40
C LEU A 127 -15.12 1.98 -6.91
N PRO A 128 -16.18 2.70 -7.35
CA PRO A 128 -16.40 2.95 -8.75
C PRO A 128 -15.08 3.46 -9.26
N LEU A 129 -14.51 2.69 -10.19
CA LEU A 129 -13.10 2.78 -10.47
C LEU A 129 -12.86 4.16 -11.05
N GLY A 130 -12.35 5.02 -10.19
CA GLY A 130 -11.92 6.35 -10.50
C GLY A 130 -10.44 6.29 -10.74
N LEU A 131 -10.00 6.41 -11.99
CA LEU A 131 -8.58 6.55 -12.29
C LEU A 131 -8.31 8.01 -12.64
N SER A 132 -7.35 8.63 -11.95
CA SER A 132 -6.89 9.96 -12.32
C SER A 132 -5.72 9.87 -13.29
N ALA A 133 -5.79 10.63 -14.38
CA ALA A 133 -4.71 10.80 -15.35
C ALA A 133 -3.47 11.50 -14.76
N SER A 134 -3.57 12.15 -13.59
CA SER A 134 -2.43 12.79 -12.92
C SER A 134 -1.86 11.88 -11.84
N SER A 135 -0.57 11.58 -11.94
CA SER A 135 0.11 10.58 -11.14
C SER A 135 0.46 11.02 -9.70
N SER A 136 0.24 12.29 -9.32
CA SER A 136 0.41 12.70 -7.92
C SER A 136 -0.12 14.08 -7.57
N THR A 137 -0.01 15.06 -8.47
CA THR A 137 -0.25 16.47 -8.13
C THR A 137 -0.89 17.27 -9.26
N VAL A 138 -1.69 18.26 -8.90
CA VAL A 138 -2.32 19.21 -9.81
C VAL A 138 -2.28 20.60 -9.18
N SER A 139 -1.85 21.63 -9.90
CA SER A 139 -1.87 23.00 -9.37
C SER A 139 -3.26 23.62 -9.45
N ASN A 140 -3.56 24.57 -8.55
CA ASN A 140 -4.73 25.44 -8.67
C ASN A 140 -4.85 26.04 -10.08
N GLY A 141 -6.06 26.04 -10.65
CA GLY A 141 -6.32 26.56 -12.01
C GLY A 141 -5.97 25.61 -13.15
N ASN A 142 -5.34 24.46 -12.87
CA ASN A 142 -5.09 23.43 -13.88
C ASN A 142 -6.23 22.40 -13.91
N SER A 143 -6.25 21.63 -14.99
CA SER A 143 -7.20 20.54 -15.18
C SER A 143 -6.50 19.20 -15.31
N PHE A 144 -7.21 18.13 -14.97
CA PHE A 144 -6.80 16.75 -15.21
C PHE A 144 -8.02 15.93 -15.59
N GLU A 145 -7.79 14.75 -16.15
CA GLU A 145 -8.86 13.83 -16.50
C GLU A 145 -9.01 12.75 -15.43
N ILE A 146 -10.25 12.34 -15.23
CA ILE A 146 -10.62 11.17 -14.45
C ILE A 146 -11.44 10.25 -15.33
N TRP A 147 -11.26 8.95 -15.16
CA TRP A 147 -12.14 7.93 -15.71
C TRP A 147 -12.98 7.34 -14.59
N SER A 148 -14.28 7.12 -14.82
CA SER A 148 -15.22 6.51 -13.87
C SER A 148 -16.06 5.45 -14.56
N GLU A 149 -16.14 4.24 -13.99
CA GLU A 149 -17.03 3.18 -14.47
C GLU A 149 -18.52 3.59 -14.46
N GLN A 150 -18.90 4.54 -13.59
CA GLN A 150 -20.28 5.03 -13.50
C GLN A 150 -20.49 6.29 -14.35
N ALA A 151 -21.69 6.40 -14.94
CA ALA A 151 -22.13 7.55 -15.71
C ALA A 151 -22.06 8.84 -14.88
N LEU A 152 -21.24 9.80 -15.32
CA LEU A 152 -20.96 11.05 -14.58
C LEU A 152 -22.08 12.10 -14.65
N SER A 153 -23.29 11.72 -15.06
CA SER A 153 -24.38 12.66 -15.31
C SER A 153 -25.62 12.39 -14.43
N PRO A 154 -26.12 13.37 -13.65
CA PRO A 154 -25.46 14.58 -13.17
C PRO A 154 -24.79 14.23 -11.84
N LEU A 155 -23.63 13.58 -11.89
CA LEU A 155 -22.99 13.17 -10.66
C LEU A 155 -22.48 14.40 -9.92
N THR A 156 -22.96 14.55 -8.69
CA THR A 156 -22.42 15.39 -7.63
C THR A 156 -21.04 14.86 -7.23
N LEU A 157 -20.11 14.79 -8.19
CA LEU A 157 -18.72 14.51 -7.89
C LEU A 157 -18.22 15.67 -7.03
N SER A 158 -18.25 15.46 -5.73
CA SER A 158 -17.71 16.41 -4.78
C SER A 158 -16.22 16.15 -4.70
N LEU A 159 -15.44 17.15 -5.10
CA LEU A 159 -14.04 17.17 -4.78
C LEU A 159 -13.93 17.65 -3.34
N THR A 160 -13.42 16.80 -2.47
CA THR A 160 -13.18 17.16 -1.07
C THR A 160 -11.72 16.97 -0.72
N ARG A 161 -11.27 17.70 0.29
CA ARG A 161 -10.05 17.36 1.03
C ARG A 161 -10.25 16.00 1.72
N LEU A 162 -9.17 15.35 2.15
CA LEU A 162 -9.26 14.09 2.90
C LEU A 162 -10.10 14.20 4.20
N ASP A 163 -10.23 15.40 4.76
CA ASP A 163 -11.09 15.70 5.92
C ASP A 163 -12.57 15.98 5.56
N ASN A 164 -12.97 15.77 4.30
CA ASN A 164 -14.28 16.05 3.72
C ASN A 164 -14.63 17.53 3.48
N THR A 165 -13.68 18.46 3.63
CA THR A 165 -13.93 19.87 3.27
C THR A 165 -14.07 20.01 1.75
N PRO A 166 -15.12 20.67 1.21
CA PRO A 166 -15.27 20.87 -0.23
C PRO A 166 -14.11 21.67 -0.85
N ILE A 167 -13.70 21.29 -2.05
CA ILE A 167 -12.74 22.00 -2.90
C ILE A 167 -13.51 22.52 -4.12
N GLU A 168 -13.32 23.80 -4.46
CA GLU A 168 -13.94 24.39 -5.64
C GLU A 168 -13.35 23.76 -6.91
N ALA A 169 -14.16 22.98 -7.61
CA ALA A 169 -13.81 22.38 -8.88
C ALA A 169 -15.02 22.31 -9.82
N THR A 170 -14.75 22.40 -11.12
CA THR A 170 -15.73 22.14 -12.18
C THR A 170 -15.41 20.79 -12.82
N ILE A 171 -16.43 19.97 -13.04
CA ILE A 171 -16.27 18.63 -13.62
C ILE A 171 -17.08 18.59 -14.90
N GLU A 172 -16.39 18.40 -16.01
CA GLU A 172 -16.96 18.42 -17.36
C GLU A 172 -16.83 17.02 -17.99
N PRO A 173 -17.92 16.35 -18.37
CA PRO A 173 -17.81 15.09 -19.09
C PRO A 173 -17.17 15.35 -20.47
N VAL A 174 -16.12 14.60 -20.80
CA VAL A 174 -15.37 14.77 -22.06
C VAL A 174 -15.55 13.60 -23.03
N GLY A 175 -15.97 12.43 -22.54
CA GLY A 175 -16.24 11.29 -23.40
C GLY A 175 -16.44 9.99 -22.64
N GLU A 176 -16.34 8.87 -23.35
CA GLU A 176 -16.35 7.53 -22.79
C GLU A 176 -15.15 6.74 -23.33
N SER A 177 -14.57 5.89 -22.50
CA SER A 177 -13.47 5.01 -22.87
C SER A 177 -13.52 3.73 -22.04
N THR A 178 -12.81 2.68 -22.47
CA THR A 178 -12.45 1.61 -21.53
C THR A 178 -11.36 2.09 -20.58
N LEU A 179 -11.24 1.43 -19.43
CA LEU A 179 -10.20 1.74 -18.45
C LEU A 179 -8.80 1.51 -19.04
N GLU A 180 -8.62 0.47 -19.84
CA GLU A 180 -7.35 0.16 -20.51
C GLU A 180 -6.93 1.28 -21.45
N ASN A 181 -7.83 1.71 -22.34
CA ASN A 181 -7.54 2.78 -23.28
C ASN A 181 -7.24 4.10 -22.54
N PHE A 182 -7.95 4.38 -21.44
CA PHE A 182 -7.67 5.55 -20.62
C PHE A 182 -6.30 5.45 -19.95
N ALA A 183 -5.98 4.30 -19.33
CA ALA A 183 -4.69 4.07 -18.70
C ALA A 183 -3.53 4.18 -19.71
N ASP A 184 -3.67 3.54 -20.88
CA ASP A 184 -2.67 3.58 -21.95
C ASP A 184 -2.43 5.00 -22.47
N ASN A 185 -3.51 5.77 -22.70
CA ASN A 185 -3.42 7.16 -23.16
C ASN A 185 -2.71 8.08 -22.14
N HIS A 186 -2.69 7.71 -20.87
CA HIS A 186 -2.06 8.47 -19.80
C HIS A 186 -0.80 7.81 -19.22
N GLY A 187 -0.32 6.70 -19.81
CA GLY A 187 0.86 5.98 -19.35
C GLY A 187 0.73 5.41 -17.92
N LEU A 188 -0.48 5.05 -17.50
CA LEU A 188 -0.75 4.52 -16.17
C LEU A 188 -0.54 3.00 -16.13
N PRO A 189 0.22 2.47 -15.15
CA PRO A 189 0.47 1.04 -15.08
C PRO A 189 -0.79 0.30 -14.59
N ILE A 190 -1.39 -0.50 -15.46
CA ILE A 190 -2.45 -1.45 -15.08
C ILE A 190 -1.96 -2.90 -15.31
N ASP A 191 -2.02 -3.72 -14.26
CA ASP A 191 -1.38 -5.05 -14.27
C ASP A 191 -2.08 -6.06 -15.21
N LYS A 192 -3.37 -5.88 -15.52
CA LYS A 192 -4.16 -6.77 -16.42
C LYS A 192 -5.36 -6.04 -17.05
N PRO A 193 -5.81 -6.46 -18.25
CA PRO A 193 -7.09 -6.01 -18.81
C PRO A 193 -8.25 -6.46 -17.90
N LEU A 194 -9.11 -5.52 -17.55
CA LEU A 194 -10.27 -5.68 -16.66
C LEU A 194 -11.55 -6.01 -17.44
N GLY A 195 -11.46 -6.01 -18.76
CA GLY A 195 -12.56 -6.28 -19.67
C GLY A 195 -13.06 -5.00 -20.33
N ALA A 196 -13.90 -5.13 -21.35
CA ALA A 196 -14.37 -4.01 -22.18
C ALA A 196 -15.40 -3.09 -21.48
N THR A 197 -15.26 -2.87 -20.18
CA THR A 197 -16.12 -1.98 -19.41
C THR A 197 -15.86 -0.54 -19.85
N LYS A 198 -16.88 0.08 -20.46
CA LYS A 198 -16.85 1.51 -20.77
C LYS A 198 -17.19 2.31 -19.53
N GLY A 199 -16.39 3.33 -19.26
CA GLY A 199 -16.65 4.35 -18.25
C GLY A 199 -16.64 5.73 -18.89
N THR A 200 -17.15 6.71 -18.16
CA THR A 200 -17.14 8.12 -18.56
C THR A 200 -15.80 8.75 -18.17
N ILE A 201 -15.21 9.51 -19.08
CA ILE A 201 -14.09 10.39 -18.79
C ILE A 201 -14.66 11.77 -18.46
N ALA A 202 -14.19 12.37 -17.38
CA ALA A 202 -14.44 13.78 -17.09
C ALA A 202 -13.14 14.55 -16.90
N LYS A 203 -13.15 15.79 -17.33
CA LYS A 203 -12.13 16.79 -17.04
C LYS A 203 -12.50 17.51 -15.75
N VAL A 204 -11.62 17.43 -14.77
CA VAL A 204 -11.71 18.12 -13.49
C VAL A 204 -10.87 19.38 -13.58
N ILE A 205 -11.49 20.54 -13.42
CA ILE A 205 -10.85 21.86 -13.45
C ILE A 205 -10.84 22.39 -12.01
N ILE A 206 -9.65 22.55 -11.44
CA ILE A 206 -9.50 23.06 -10.08
C ILE A 206 -9.61 24.57 -10.08
N GLY A 207 -10.41 25.14 -9.19
CA GLY A 207 -10.51 26.60 -9.01
C GLY A 207 -9.14 27.24 -8.72
N LYS A 208 -8.93 28.46 -9.21
CA LYS A 208 -7.63 29.16 -9.10
C LYS A 208 -7.14 29.41 -7.67
N ASN A 209 -8.05 29.36 -6.69
CA ASN A 209 -7.75 29.53 -5.26
C ASN A 209 -8.40 28.41 -4.43
N ALA A 210 -8.60 27.23 -5.02
CA ALA A 210 -9.41 26.18 -4.42
C ALA A 210 -8.80 25.63 -3.12
N VAL A 211 -7.46 25.66 -3.00
CA VAL A 211 -6.75 25.29 -1.76
C VAL A 211 -5.65 26.30 -1.45
N SER A 212 -5.39 26.52 -0.16
CA SER A 212 -4.30 27.38 0.34
C SER A 212 -3.00 26.61 0.61
N GLU A 213 -3.10 25.28 0.77
CA GLU A 213 -2.01 24.37 1.15
C GLU A 213 -2.11 23.06 0.33
N PRO A 214 -1.00 22.31 0.15
CA PRO A 214 -1.04 20.98 -0.46
C PRO A 214 -2.14 20.11 0.16
N THR A 215 -3.11 19.68 -0.65
CA THR A 215 -4.27 18.95 -0.15
C THR A 215 -4.55 17.71 -0.99
N GLY A 216 -4.51 16.53 -0.38
CA GLY A 216 -5.03 15.31 -1.00
C GLY A 216 -6.52 15.44 -1.33
N THR A 217 -6.93 14.91 -2.48
CA THR A 217 -8.31 15.00 -2.93
C THR A 217 -9.03 13.66 -2.84
N LYS A 218 -10.34 13.74 -2.61
CA LYS A 218 -11.27 12.61 -2.68
C LYS A 218 -12.43 13.00 -3.57
N PHE A 219 -12.76 12.12 -4.49
CA PHE A 219 -13.93 12.20 -5.36
C PHE A 219 -15.01 11.30 -4.79
N SER A 220 -16.21 11.83 -4.60
CA SER A 220 -17.35 11.03 -4.12
C SER A 220 -18.56 11.20 -5.03
N ASN A 221 -19.31 10.13 -5.28
CA ASN A 221 -20.55 10.16 -6.05
C ASN A 221 -21.81 10.25 -5.15
N SER A 222 -23.01 10.31 -5.73
CA SER A 222 -24.28 10.41 -4.98
C SER A 222 -24.61 9.17 -4.14
N ASP A 223 -24.04 8.02 -4.50
CA ASP A 223 -24.26 6.74 -3.82
C ASP A 223 -23.29 6.55 -2.63
N GLY A 224 -22.51 7.58 -2.30
CA GLY A 224 -21.55 7.56 -1.19
C GLY A 224 -20.23 6.86 -1.51
N HIS A 225 -20.04 6.41 -2.74
CA HIS A 225 -18.79 5.81 -3.16
C HIS A 225 -17.72 6.86 -3.41
N SER A 226 -16.45 6.55 -3.11
CA SER A 226 -15.36 7.51 -3.30
C SER A 226 -14.04 6.91 -3.76
N PHE A 227 -13.19 7.70 -4.40
CA PHE A 227 -11.81 7.34 -4.73
C PHE A 227 -10.86 8.52 -4.48
N VAL A 228 -9.59 8.22 -4.25
CA VAL A 228 -8.56 9.23 -3.98
C VAL A 228 -8.03 9.80 -5.30
N GLY A 229 -8.01 11.13 -5.39
CA GLY A 229 -7.46 11.87 -6.51
C GLY A 229 -6.03 12.39 -6.27
N PRO A 230 -5.48 13.20 -7.18
CA PRO A 230 -4.18 13.82 -7.01
C PRO A 230 -4.20 14.84 -5.86
N THR A 231 -3.01 15.17 -5.35
CA THR A 231 -2.84 16.25 -4.38
C THR A 231 -2.88 17.60 -5.09
N VAL A 232 -3.80 18.47 -4.69
CA VAL A 232 -3.87 19.83 -5.23
C VAL A 232 -2.84 20.70 -4.55
N LEU A 233 -1.99 21.36 -5.34
CA LEU A 233 -0.98 22.29 -4.88
C LEU A 233 -1.45 23.73 -5.09
N ASN A 234 -1.33 24.54 -4.03
CA ASN A 234 -1.39 25.99 -4.16
C ASN A 234 -0.04 26.49 -4.72
N ALA A 235 0.24 26.21 -5.99
CA ALA A 235 1.37 26.80 -6.69
C ALA A 235 0.85 28.03 -7.44
N PRO A 236 1.16 29.27 -7.01
CA PRO A 236 1.07 30.40 -7.92
C PRO A 236 1.91 30.07 -9.13
N SER A 237 1.33 30.20 -10.33
CA SER A 237 1.92 29.75 -11.59
C SER A 237 3.32 30.31 -11.89
N ASN A 238 3.82 31.26 -11.09
CA ASN A 238 5.14 31.88 -11.22
C ASN A 238 5.84 32.21 -9.88
N SER A 239 5.35 31.75 -8.71
CA SER A 239 6.07 32.03 -7.46
C SER A 239 7.10 30.93 -7.23
N SER A 240 8.37 31.23 -7.50
CA SER A 240 9.45 30.56 -6.78
C SER A 240 9.22 30.85 -5.30
N PHE A 241 8.75 29.87 -4.53
CA PHE A 241 8.84 29.98 -3.08
C PHE A 241 10.33 30.11 -2.77
N ALA A 242 10.76 31.28 -2.31
CA ALA A 242 12.09 31.43 -1.75
C ALA A 242 12.02 30.87 -0.33
N CYS A 243 12.99 30.03 0.04
CA CYS A 243 12.94 29.35 1.32
C CYS A 243 13.17 30.42 2.38
N SER A 244 12.27 30.51 3.35
CA SER A 244 12.34 31.55 4.39
C SER A 244 13.68 31.56 5.13
N THR A 245 14.39 30.42 5.13
CA THR A 245 15.71 30.21 5.74
C THR A 245 16.86 30.14 4.73
N GLY A 246 16.60 30.20 3.42
CA GLY A 246 17.59 29.96 2.37
C GLY A 246 18.02 28.50 2.18
N GLU A 247 17.57 27.58 3.04
CA GLU A 247 17.80 26.14 2.91
C GLU A 247 16.48 25.41 2.61
N PRO A 248 16.49 24.41 1.70
CA PRO A 248 15.32 23.59 1.46
C PRO A 248 14.99 22.72 2.67
N MET A 249 13.70 22.62 3.01
CA MET A 249 13.18 21.64 3.94
C MET A 249 13.38 20.24 3.35
N ARG A 250 14.13 19.38 4.07
CA ARG A 250 14.37 18.00 3.63
C ARG A 250 13.33 17.06 4.22
N ILE A 251 12.63 16.33 3.36
CA ILE A 251 11.67 15.29 3.75
C ILE A 251 12.22 13.95 3.27
N PHE A 252 12.39 12.99 4.19
CA PHE A 252 12.94 11.69 3.85
C PHE A 252 11.88 10.59 4.00
N PHE A 253 11.54 9.93 2.90
CA PHE A 253 10.59 8.83 2.89
C PHE A 253 11.25 7.53 3.39
N PRO A 254 10.66 6.82 4.36
CA PRO A 254 11.20 5.54 4.79
C PRO A 254 11.16 4.54 3.63
N SER A 255 12.29 3.92 3.34
CA SER A 255 12.41 2.87 2.33
C SER A 255 13.08 1.63 2.90
N ASN A 256 12.70 0.47 2.39
CA ASN A 256 13.47 -0.77 2.52
C ASN A 256 14.22 -1.04 1.20
N ILE A 257 15.06 -2.07 1.18
CA ILE A 257 15.90 -2.37 0.02
C ILE A 257 15.09 -2.81 -1.20
N GLU A 258 13.97 -3.51 -0.99
CA GLU A 258 13.07 -3.89 -2.09
C GLU A 258 12.46 -2.69 -2.79
N LEU A 259 12.00 -1.71 -2.01
CA LEU A 259 11.40 -0.48 -2.53
C LEU A 259 12.44 0.37 -3.29
N LEU A 260 13.68 0.42 -2.82
CA LEU A 260 14.76 1.09 -3.57
C LEU A 260 15.01 0.39 -4.92
N ARG A 261 15.10 -0.95 -4.94
CA ARG A 261 15.34 -1.73 -6.17
C ARG A 261 14.20 -1.65 -7.17
N LYS A 262 12.95 -1.60 -6.71
CA LYS A 262 11.76 -1.50 -7.57
C LYS A 262 11.59 -0.11 -8.19
N GLY A 263 12.47 0.83 -7.85
CA GLY A 263 12.26 2.25 -8.07
C GLY A 263 11.19 2.74 -7.10
N LEU A 264 11.30 3.99 -6.66
CA LEU A 264 10.27 4.62 -5.84
C LEU A 264 9.46 5.57 -6.74
N PRO A 265 8.50 5.10 -7.57
CA PRO A 265 7.67 5.99 -8.40
C PRO A 265 7.02 7.12 -7.60
N ILE A 266 6.61 6.82 -6.38
CA ILE A 266 6.03 7.80 -5.44
C ILE A 266 7.05 8.90 -5.11
N LEU A 267 8.32 8.55 -4.93
CA LEU A 267 9.39 9.51 -4.66
C LEU A 267 9.66 10.40 -5.88
N GLU A 268 9.74 9.84 -7.08
CA GLU A 268 9.95 10.63 -8.30
C GLU A 268 8.79 11.61 -8.54
N ASN A 269 7.55 11.14 -8.38
CA ASN A 269 6.37 11.98 -8.45
C ASN A 269 6.36 13.08 -7.36
N ALA A 270 6.83 12.75 -6.15
CA ALA A 270 6.95 13.72 -5.07
C ALA A 270 8.08 14.73 -5.34
N LYS A 271 9.24 14.29 -5.85
CA LYS A 271 10.37 15.14 -6.25
C LYS A 271 9.97 16.09 -7.36
N GLN A 272 9.24 15.62 -8.37
CA GLN A 272 8.70 16.45 -9.44
C GLN A 272 7.69 17.48 -8.91
N ALA A 273 6.84 17.11 -7.96
CA ALA A 273 5.97 18.06 -7.30
C ALA A 273 6.78 19.12 -6.51
N ALA A 274 7.80 18.67 -5.76
CA ALA A 274 8.64 19.51 -4.92
C ALA A 274 9.59 20.42 -5.70
N SER A 275 10.04 20.02 -6.90
CA SER A 275 10.95 20.80 -7.75
C SER A 275 10.38 22.14 -8.18
N HIS A 276 9.05 22.31 -8.12
CA HIS A 276 8.40 23.59 -8.37
C HIS A 276 8.64 24.63 -7.26
N SER A 277 9.04 24.20 -6.06
CA SER A 277 9.11 25.06 -4.88
C SER A 277 10.52 25.50 -4.47
N ASN A 278 11.59 24.92 -5.01
CA ASN A 278 13.00 25.07 -4.56
C ASN A 278 13.25 24.92 -3.04
N CYS A 279 12.21 24.64 -2.25
CA CYS A 279 12.20 24.69 -0.79
C CYS A 279 11.79 23.40 -0.12
N VAL A 280 11.47 22.41 -0.93
CA VAL A 280 11.30 21.06 -0.46
C VAL A 280 12.28 20.20 -1.25
N ASP A 281 13.18 19.57 -0.54
CA ASP A 281 14.07 18.54 -1.07
C ASP A 281 13.57 17.20 -0.55
N ILE A 282 13.23 16.31 -1.49
CA ILE A 282 12.63 15.03 -1.18
C ILE A 282 13.68 13.94 -1.39
N GLY A 283 13.99 13.26 -0.28
CA GLY A 283 14.99 12.22 -0.22
C GLY A 283 14.43 10.89 0.25
N VAL A 284 15.32 9.90 0.31
CA VAL A 284 15.05 8.58 0.86
C VAL A 284 15.71 8.43 2.22
N ARG A 285 14.99 7.83 3.16
CA ARG A 285 15.55 7.31 4.40
C ARG A 285 15.78 5.81 4.23
N ALA A 286 17.03 5.41 4.14
CA ALA A 286 17.40 4.01 3.99
C ALA A 286 17.97 3.45 5.30
N ARG A 287 17.59 2.21 5.60
CA ARG A 287 18.22 1.44 6.69
C ARG A 287 19.44 0.71 6.15
N VAL A 288 20.57 0.90 6.81
CA VAL A 288 21.82 0.22 6.48
C VAL A 288 22.17 -0.70 7.63
N GLU A 289 22.36 -1.98 7.31
CA GLU A 289 22.78 -2.97 8.29
C GLU A 289 24.25 -2.71 8.67
N PHE A 290 24.48 -2.33 9.93
CA PHE A 290 25.79 -1.83 10.36
C PHE A 290 26.56 -2.81 11.26
N LEU A 291 25.87 -3.68 12.00
CA LEU A 291 26.49 -4.53 13.04
C LEU A 291 25.94 -5.95 13.00
N ARG A 292 26.49 -6.84 12.16
CA ARG A 292 26.30 -8.30 12.32
C ARG A 292 27.51 -9.11 11.86
N THR A 293 27.58 -10.31 12.43
CA THR A 293 28.69 -11.26 12.34
C THR A 293 28.86 -11.83 10.91
N THR A 294 29.65 -11.15 10.08
CA THR A 294 29.98 -11.61 8.73
C THR A 294 31.03 -12.72 8.71
N PHE A 295 31.88 -12.83 9.73
CA PHE A 295 33.07 -13.69 9.68
C PHE A 295 33.37 -14.50 10.97
N GLY A 296 32.44 -14.51 11.94
CA GLY A 296 32.56 -15.25 13.21
C GLY A 296 33.32 -14.53 14.32
N ALA A 297 33.36 -15.15 15.51
CA ALA A 297 33.67 -14.57 16.83
C ALA A 297 34.90 -13.65 16.97
N LYS A 298 35.83 -13.64 16.02
CA LYS A 298 37.04 -12.80 16.03
C LYS A 298 36.93 -11.52 15.19
N GLU A 299 35.92 -11.41 14.34
CA GLU A 299 35.70 -10.29 13.39
C GLU A 299 34.32 -9.63 13.61
N ASP A 300 33.67 -9.90 14.74
CA ASP A 300 32.24 -9.67 15.05
C ASP A 300 31.73 -8.23 15.00
N PHE A 301 32.55 -7.25 14.63
CA PHE A 301 32.19 -5.83 14.60
C PHE A 301 32.76 -5.08 13.40
N LYS A 302 33.23 -5.80 12.37
CA LYS A 302 33.71 -5.16 11.15
C LYS A 302 32.53 -4.79 10.25
N PHE A 303 32.30 -3.50 10.12
CA PHE A 303 31.33 -2.97 9.17
C PHE A 303 31.69 -3.41 7.74
N ASP A 304 30.72 -4.00 7.05
CA ASP A 304 30.81 -4.41 5.65
C ASP A 304 29.83 -3.56 4.81
N PRO A 305 30.32 -2.59 4.02
CA PRO A 305 29.46 -1.72 3.22
C PRO A 305 28.77 -2.47 2.07
N ASP A 306 29.20 -3.69 1.76
CA ASP A 306 28.70 -4.56 0.69
C ASP A 306 28.03 -5.83 1.25
N PHE A 307 27.51 -5.77 2.49
CA PHE A 307 26.93 -6.91 3.20
C PHE A 307 26.03 -7.78 2.29
N PRO A 308 26.37 -9.04 2.00
CA PRO A 308 25.78 -9.77 0.89
C PRO A 308 24.35 -10.24 1.19
N GLU A 309 23.49 -10.27 0.17
CA GLU A 309 22.05 -10.56 0.29
C GLU A 309 21.77 -11.93 0.93
N ASN A 310 22.56 -12.96 0.61
CA ASN A 310 22.41 -14.30 1.18
C ASN A 310 22.71 -14.36 2.70
N ARG A 311 23.31 -13.31 3.27
CA ARG A 311 23.53 -13.13 4.71
C ARG A 311 22.54 -12.15 5.34
N ARG A 312 21.66 -11.54 4.54
CA ARG A 312 20.54 -10.69 4.99
C ARG A 312 19.28 -11.50 5.29
N ILE A 313 19.40 -12.81 5.46
CA ILE A 313 18.32 -13.69 5.89
C ILE A 313 18.69 -14.15 7.29
N SER A 314 17.86 -13.82 8.29
CA SER A 314 18.08 -14.28 9.65
C SER A 314 17.91 -15.79 9.76
N SER A 315 18.40 -16.37 10.86
CA SER A 315 18.27 -17.81 11.14
C SER A 315 16.82 -18.30 11.19
N ASP A 316 15.85 -17.39 11.35
CA ASP A 316 14.41 -17.66 11.28
C ASP A 316 13.81 -17.60 9.86
N GLY A 317 14.63 -17.35 8.84
CA GLY A 317 14.22 -17.25 7.44
C GLY A 317 13.65 -15.89 7.03
N ARG A 318 13.63 -14.90 7.93
CA ARG A 318 13.15 -13.55 7.59
C ARG A 318 14.22 -12.76 6.85
N ALA A 319 13.80 -12.09 5.77
CA ALA A 319 14.64 -11.10 5.11
C ALA A 319 14.79 -9.87 6.02
N MET A 320 16.02 -9.42 6.19
CA MET A 320 16.33 -8.17 6.87
C MET A 320 15.78 -7.00 6.06
N THR A 321 15.39 -5.93 6.76
CA THR A 321 14.73 -4.79 6.12
C THR A 321 15.71 -3.71 5.63
N GLY A 322 16.96 -3.73 6.10
CA GLY A 322 18.03 -2.86 5.64
C GLY A 322 18.80 -3.42 4.44
N GLY A 323 19.55 -2.54 3.78
CA GLY A 323 20.41 -2.87 2.64
C GLY A 323 21.90 -2.66 2.92
N ALA A 324 22.74 -2.99 1.93
CA ALA A 324 24.15 -2.59 1.93
C ALA A 324 24.28 -1.08 1.77
N LEU A 325 25.30 -0.50 2.41
CA LEU A 325 25.58 0.93 2.29
C LEU A 325 25.86 1.32 0.84
N ASN A 326 26.72 0.57 0.14
CA ASN A 326 27.08 0.89 -1.24
C ASN A 326 25.89 0.78 -2.19
N GLU A 327 24.99 -0.17 -1.93
CA GLU A 327 23.75 -0.31 -2.69
C GLU A 327 22.85 0.93 -2.54
N VAL A 328 22.67 1.39 -1.31
CA VAL A 328 21.89 2.60 -0.99
C VAL A 328 22.55 3.85 -1.56
N LEU A 329 23.87 3.98 -1.47
CA LEU A 329 24.63 5.11 -2.00
C LEU A 329 24.56 5.17 -3.53
N ASN A 330 24.71 4.03 -4.20
CA ASN A 330 24.57 3.93 -5.65
C ASN A 330 23.17 4.32 -6.10
N TYR A 331 22.13 3.84 -5.41
CA TYR A 331 20.75 4.27 -5.69
C TYR A 331 20.58 5.79 -5.60
N ALA A 332 21.03 6.40 -4.50
CA ALA A 332 20.92 7.84 -4.29
C ALA A 332 21.67 8.65 -5.36
N LYS A 333 22.85 8.16 -5.77
CA LYS A 333 23.65 8.76 -6.85
C LYS A 333 22.96 8.65 -8.21
N ASP A 334 22.50 7.45 -8.57
CA ASP A 334 21.91 7.16 -9.87
C ASP A 334 20.59 7.92 -10.09
N HIS A 335 19.87 8.23 -9.01
CA HIS A 335 18.60 8.95 -9.04
C HIS A 335 18.72 10.43 -8.63
N ASN A 336 19.93 10.92 -8.35
CA ASN A 336 20.18 12.27 -7.82
C ASN A 336 19.21 12.61 -6.68
N THR A 337 19.21 11.77 -5.63
CA THR A 337 18.25 11.80 -4.53
C THR A 337 18.97 12.03 -3.21
N SER A 338 18.47 12.96 -2.40
CA SER A 338 18.97 13.17 -1.04
C SER A 338 18.79 11.92 -0.18
N LEU A 339 19.79 11.58 0.62
CA LEU A 339 19.82 10.34 1.38
C LEU A 339 19.99 10.61 2.87
N LEU A 340 19.10 10.04 3.69
CA LEU A 340 19.25 9.90 5.12
C LEU A 340 19.53 8.43 5.45
N VAL A 341 20.74 8.12 5.89
CA VAL A 341 21.10 6.78 6.34
C VAL A 341 20.73 6.63 7.81
N THR A 342 19.97 5.60 8.13
CA THR A 342 19.81 5.13 9.51
C THR A 342 20.49 3.79 9.68
N LEU A 343 21.40 3.71 10.66
CA LEU A 343 22.11 2.48 10.98
C LEU A 343 21.17 1.57 11.75
N ASP A 344 20.95 0.37 11.23
CA ASP A 344 20.24 -0.69 11.93
C ASP A 344 21.28 -1.60 12.60
N GLY A 345 21.15 -1.74 13.91
CA GLY A 345 22.07 -2.48 14.76
C GLY A 345 21.51 -3.84 15.16
N GLY A 346 20.77 -4.48 14.25
CA GLY A 346 20.02 -5.71 14.50
C GLY A 346 20.81 -6.68 15.39
N VAL A 347 20.38 -6.83 16.64
CA VAL A 347 20.97 -7.78 17.60
C VAL A 347 20.56 -9.18 17.21
#